data_AF-A0A9D5CDW9-F1
#
_entry.id   AF-A0A9D5CDW9-F1
#
_cell.length_a   1.000
_cell.length_b   1.000
_cell.length_c   1.000
_cell.angle_alpha   90.00
_cell.angle_beta   90.00
_cell.angle_gamma   90.00
#
_symmetry.space_group_name_H-M   'P 1'
#
loop_
_entity.id
_entity.type
_entity.pdbx_description
1 polymer ?
#
loop_
_entity_poly.entity_id
_entity_poly.type
_entity_poly.pdbx_seq_one_letter_code
_entity_poly.pdbx_strand_id
1 'polypeptide(L)'
;MKPKMSKGDKSHSLTQEKLEMFRFLEGWAEENMLTFLKRVEDSWQPQDFLPDASSKSFTDEVQDIKARAEGIPDECYVCLVGNMITEEALPTYQSLLNSFDGTRDETGVSMKSWARWTRSWTAEENRHGDLLNKYLYLTGRLNMKQIEKTIHYLISSGMDMKAESSPYLGFIYTSFQERATFISHGNTARLAKVHGDVTLAKICGTIAADEKRHEMAYTKVVEKLFNVDPNTTMVSLADMMRKRITMPAALLYDGQDHNLFNHYGAVAQRIGVYTTKDYGDILDFFLERWRVGEITGLSPEGREAQEYVCGLAERIRKLEERAHTRSMNKRSQMMPFSWIFNREVEV
;
A
#
# COMPACT_ATOMS: atom_id res chain seq x y z
N MET A 1 1.12 -16.71 -16.83
CA MET A 1 -0.13 -17.48 -16.62
C MET A 1 -1.22 -16.46 -16.39
N LYS A 2 -2.23 -16.32 -17.27
CA LYS A 2 -3.27 -15.29 -17.12
C LYS A 2 -3.98 -15.47 -15.76
N PRO A 3 -4.14 -14.44 -14.92
CA PRO A 3 -4.96 -14.54 -13.73
C PRO A 3 -6.36 -15.00 -14.15
N LYS A 4 -6.87 -16.07 -13.54
CA LYS A 4 -8.27 -16.44 -13.68
C LYS A 4 -9.07 -15.35 -12.96
N MET A 5 -9.68 -14.44 -13.73
CA MET A 5 -10.75 -13.57 -13.21
C MET A 5 -11.77 -14.45 -12.50
N SER A 6 -12.11 -14.09 -11.26
CA SER A 6 -13.11 -14.83 -10.49
C SER A 6 -14.46 -14.76 -11.22
N LYS A 7 -15.21 -15.87 -11.25
CA LYS A 7 -16.54 -15.91 -11.85
C LYS A 7 -17.48 -15.00 -11.05
N GLY A 8 -17.95 -13.92 -11.67
CA GLY A 8 -18.99 -13.04 -11.15
C GLY A 8 -18.53 -11.59 -10.95
N ASP A 9 -18.00 -10.98 -12.00
CA ASP A 9 -17.56 -9.58 -11.99
C ASP A 9 -18.79 -8.66 -11.83
N LYS A 10 -19.10 -8.28 -10.59
CA LYS A 10 -20.11 -7.27 -10.27
C LYS A 10 -19.43 -5.91 -10.41
N SER A 11 -19.37 -5.37 -11.62
CA SER A 11 -18.95 -3.98 -11.82
C SER A 11 -20.15 -3.03 -11.70
N HIS A 12 -19.89 -1.78 -11.31
CA HIS A 12 -20.89 -0.71 -11.25
C HIS A 12 -22.06 -1.00 -10.30
N SER A 13 -21.76 -1.33 -9.05
CA SER A 13 -22.77 -1.70 -8.04
C SER A 13 -23.51 -0.52 -7.39
N LEU A 14 -23.19 0.74 -7.74
CA LEU A 14 -23.81 1.93 -7.17
C LEU A 14 -25.13 2.32 -7.87
N THR A 15 -26.08 2.83 -7.09
CA THR A 15 -27.29 3.47 -7.62
C THR A 15 -27.01 4.91 -8.06
N GLN A 16 -27.87 5.48 -8.91
CA GLN A 16 -27.76 6.86 -9.39
C GLN A 16 -27.74 7.89 -8.25
N GLU A 17 -28.53 7.67 -7.20
CA GLU A 17 -28.56 8.50 -5.99
C GLU A 17 -27.18 8.57 -5.31
N LYS A 18 -26.46 7.44 -5.22
CA LYS A 18 -25.11 7.41 -4.63
C LYS A 18 -24.09 8.14 -5.51
N LEU A 19 -24.24 8.11 -6.83
CA LEU A 19 -23.38 8.88 -7.73
C LEU A 19 -23.58 10.40 -7.55
N GLU A 20 -24.83 10.83 -7.38
CA GLU A 20 -25.16 12.24 -7.12
C GLU A 20 -24.61 12.71 -5.77
N MET A 21 -24.58 11.84 -4.76
CA MET A 21 -23.93 12.14 -3.49
C MET A 21 -22.44 12.47 -3.66
N PHE A 22 -21.67 11.70 -4.43
CA PHE A 22 -20.25 12.03 -4.67
C PHE A 22 -20.05 13.34 -5.45
N ARG A 23 -20.99 13.69 -6.33
CA ARG A 23 -21.01 15.00 -6.99
C ARG A 23 -21.26 16.14 -6.00
N PHE A 24 -22.17 15.93 -5.03
CA PHE A 24 -22.43 16.92 -3.98
C PHE A 24 -21.24 17.08 -3.02
N LEU A 25 -20.45 16.03 -2.82
CA LEU A 25 -19.25 16.05 -1.98
C LEU A 25 -18.02 16.70 -2.64
N GLU A 26 -18.10 17.17 -3.89
CA GLU A 26 -16.97 17.83 -4.60
C GLU A 26 -16.38 19.02 -3.84
N GLY A 27 -17.24 19.93 -3.34
CA GLY A 27 -16.80 21.09 -2.56
C GLY A 27 -16.22 20.68 -1.20
N TRP A 28 -16.81 19.67 -0.56
CA TRP A 28 -16.26 19.11 0.67
C TRP A 28 -14.87 18.50 0.45
N ALA A 29 -14.67 17.77 -0.65
CA ALA A 29 -13.39 17.17 -1.00
C ALA A 29 -12.32 18.24 -1.28
N GLU A 30 -12.70 19.35 -1.93
CA GLU A 30 -11.80 20.50 -2.10
C GLU A 30 -11.31 21.06 -0.77
N GLU A 31 -12.23 21.27 0.17
CA GLU A 31 -11.92 21.91 1.46
C GLU A 31 -11.28 20.95 2.49
N ASN A 32 -11.48 19.64 2.36
CA ASN A 32 -11.11 18.68 3.41
C ASN A 32 -10.15 17.57 2.98
N MET A 33 -10.09 17.26 1.68
CA MET A 33 -9.22 16.21 1.14
C MET A 33 -8.00 16.80 0.45
N LEU A 34 -8.19 17.79 -0.44
CA LEU A 34 -7.08 18.40 -1.18
C LEU A 34 -6.08 19.14 -0.27
N THR A 35 -6.49 19.52 0.94
CA THR A 35 -5.62 20.16 1.94
C THR A 35 -4.51 19.26 2.46
N PHE A 36 -4.58 17.95 2.24
CA PHE A 36 -3.52 17.00 2.61
C PHE A 36 -2.41 16.89 1.58
N LEU A 37 -2.63 17.40 0.36
CA LEU A 37 -1.62 17.45 -0.68
C LEU A 37 -0.59 18.52 -0.36
N LYS A 38 0.67 18.22 -0.61
CA LYS A 38 1.74 19.21 -0.53
C LYS A 38 1.85 19.95 -1.86
N ARG A 39 2.17 21.24 -1.77
CA ARG A 39 2.56 21.99 -2.97
C ARG A 39 3.87 21.41 -3.49
N VAL A 40 4.01 21.33 -4.81
CA VAL A 40 5.22 20.80 -5.46
C VAL A 40 6.49 21.50 -4.96
N GLU A 41 6.45 22.83 -4.78
CA GLU A 41 7.57 23.63 -4.27
C GLU A 41 7.97 23.30 -2.82
N ASP A 42 7.05 22.73 -2.03
CA ASP A 42 7.29 22.33 -0.62
C ASP A 42 7.53 20.80 -0.49
N SER A 43 7.46 20.08 -1.60
CA SER A 43 7.64 18.64 -1.67
C SER A 43 9.09 18.27 -1.88
N TRP A 44 9.55 17.28 -1.11
CA TRP A 44 10.86 16.67 -1.33
C TRP A 44 10.93 16.05 -2.73
N GLN A 45 12.12 16.01 -3.31
CA GLN A 45 12.37 15.33 -4.58
C GLN A 45 13.37 14.19 -4.37
N PRO A 46 13.35 13.12 -5.19
CA PRO A 46 14.31 12.01 -5.06
C PRO A 46 15.78 12.48 -4.99
N GLN A 47 16.11 13.55 -5.72
CA GLN A 47 17.46 14.11 -5.73
C GLN A 47 17.93 14.65 -4.37
N ASP A 48 17.02 15.02 -3.45
CA ASP A 48 17.37 15.49 -2.10
C ASP A 48 18.05 14.40 -1.24
N PHE A 49 17.97 13.14 -1.68
CA PHE A 49 18.47 11.97 -0.97
C PHE A 49 19.47 11.13 -1.78
N LEU A 50 19.73 11.52 -3.02
CA LEU A 50 20.59 10.80 -3.95
C LEU A 50 21.85 11.63 -4.25
N PRO A 51 22.97 10.98 -4.59
CA PRO A 51 24.16 11.68 -5.03
C PRO A 51 23.88 12.57 -6.24
N ASP A 52 24.45 13.78 -6.25
CA ASP A 52 24.30 14.71 -7.37
C ASP A 52 25.25 14.30 -8.51
N ALA A 53 24.68 13.76 -9.59
CA ALA A 53 25.42 13.30 -10.76
C ALA A 53 26.22 14.41 -11.48
N SER A 54 25.91 15.69 -11.23
CA SER A 54 26.66 16.83 -11.75
C SER A 54 27.82 17.26 -10.86
N SER A 55 27.87 16.77 -9.62
CA SER A 55 28.91 17.10 -8.65
C SER A 55 30.21 16.34 -8.91
N LYS A 56 31.34 16.99 -8.57
CA LYS A 56 32.67 16.33 -8.57
C LYS A 56 32.76 15.22 -7.51
N SER A 57 31.96 15.30 -6.45
CA SER A 57 31.90 14.31 -5.36
C SER A 57 30.99 13.11 -5.68
N PHE A 58 30.32 13.10 -6.83
CA PHE A 58 29.35 12.05 -7.19
C PHE A 58 29.92 10.64 -7.01
N THR A 59 31.13 10.39 -7.52
CA THR A 59 31.75 9.07 -7.44
C THR A 59 31.99 8.65 -5.99
N ASP A 60 32.44 9.57 -5.13
CA ASP A 60 32.73 9.30 -3.73
C ASP A 60 31.43 9.03 -2.96
N GLU A 61 30.40 9.84 -3.18
CA GLU A 61 29.06 9.66 -2.58
C GLU A 61 28.41 8.32 -2.98
N VAL A 62 28.62 7.87 -4.23
CA VAL A 62 28.19 6.53 -4.67
C VAL A 62 28.99 5.43 -3.98
N GLN A 63 30.30 5.59 -3.76
CA GLN A 63 31.08 4.62 -2.97
C GLN A 63 30.60 4.56 -1.53
N ASP A 64 30.24 5.70 -0.93
CA ASP A 64 29.70 5.75 0.43
C ASP A 64 28.36 4.98 0.54
N ILE A 65 27.49 5.06 -0.47
CA ILE A 65 26.26 4.24 -0.52
C ILE A 65 26.61 2.75 -0.56
N LYS A 66 27.55 2.34 -1.41
CA LYS A 66 27.96 0.94 -1.51
C LYS A 66 28.58 0.41 -0.22
N ALA A 67 29.41 1.21 0.44
CA ALA A 67 30.03 0.85 1.71
C ALA A 67 28.98 0.63 2.82
N ARG A 68 27.96 1.51 2.92
CA ARG A 68 26.85 1.30 3.88
C ARG A 68 26.00 0.09 3.53
N ALA A 69 25.77 -0.14 2.23
CA ALA A 69 24.98 -1.27 1.73
C ALA A 69 25.56 -2.65 2.09
N GLU A 70 26.86 -2.76 2.35
CA GLU A 70 27.48 -4.03 2.80
C GLU A 70 27.00 -4.47 4.19
N GLY A 71 26.59 -3.52 5.05
CA GLY A 71 26.10 -3.81 6.40
C GLY A 71 24.65 -4.27 6.49
N ILE A 72 23.90 -4.21 5.38
CA ILE A 72 22.48 -4.53 5.32
C ILE A 72 22.29 -6.01 4.92
N PRO A 73 21.57 -6.83 5.71
CA PRO A 73 21.29 -8.22 5.37
C PRO A 73 20.41 -8.39 4.13
N ASP A 74 20.55 -9.52 3.46
CA ASP A 74 19.77 -9.82 2.24
C ASP A 74 18.26 -9.89 2.50
N GLU A 75 17.81 -10.33 3.67
CA GLU A 75 16.39 -10.32 4.05
C GLU A 75 15.79 -8.91 4.11
N CYS A 76 16.57 -7.91 4.52
CA CYS A 76 16.16 -6.50 4.47
C CYS A 76 16.02 -6.04 3.02
N TYR A 77 16.96 -6.44 2.15
CA TYR A 77 16.91 -6.14 0.72
C TYR A 77 15.72 -6.78 0.03
N VAL A 78 15.37 -8.03 0.35
CA VAL A 78 14.16 -8.68 -0.19
C VAL A 78 12.91 -7.86 0.16
N CYS A 79 12.82 -7.33 1.40
CA CYS A 79 11.69 -6.50 1.80
C CYS A 79 11.68 -5.13 1.12
N LEU A 80 12.83 -4.44 1.05
CA LEU A 80 12.98 -3.16 0.38
C LEU A 80 12.66 -3.26 -1.12
N VAL A 81 13.08 -4.34 -1.78
CA VAL A 81 12.74 -4.61 -3.18
C VAL A 81 11.25 -4.89 -3.34
N GLY A 82 10.63 -5.65 -2.43
CA GLY A 82 9.18 -5.87 -2.44
C GLY A 82 8.38 -4.57 -2.32
N ASN A 83 8.79 -3.68 -1.41
CA ASN A 83 8.22 -2.33 -1.30
C ASN A 83 8.41 -1.56 -2.61
N MET A 84 9.63 -1.46 -3.12
CA MET A 84 9.94 -0.71 -4.35
C MET A 84 9.17 -1.21 -5.57
N ILE A 85 9.07 -2.54 -5.77
CA ILE A 85 8.29 -3.11 -6.89
C ILE A 85 6.81 -2.74 -6.77
N THR A 86 6.30 -2.66 -5.55
CA THR A 86 4.92 -2.23 -5.29
C THR A 86 4.78 -0.76 -5.69
N GLU A 87 5.67 0.14 -5.27
CA GLU A 87 5.64 1.55 -5.69
C GLU A 87 5.70 1.72 -7.21
N GLU A 88 6.55 0.97 -7.89
CA GLU A 88 6.72 1.05 -9.35
C GLU A 88 5.48 0.58 -10.14
N ALA A 89 4.55 -0.13 -9.51
CA ALA A 89 3.28 -0.54 -10.13
C ALA A 89 2.21 0.57 -10.10
N LEU A 90 2.58 1.81 -9.75
CA LEU A 90 1.74 3.01 -9.69
C LEU A 90 0.73 3.20 -10.85
N PRO A 91 1.05 2.90 -12.13
CA PRO A 91 0.05 3.01 -13.21
C PRO A 91 -1.21 2.17 -12.96
N THR A 92 -1.06 1.01 -12.30
CA THR A 92 -2.19 0.17 -11.89
C THR A 92 -3.04 0.90 -10.85
N TYR A 93 -2.43 1.56 -9.88
CA TYR A 93 -3.14 2.18 -8.76
C TYR A 93 -3.92 3.42 -9.18
N GLN A 94 -3.32 4.26 -10.05
CA GLN A 94 -4.06 5.36 -10.67
C GLN A 94 -5.23 4.85 -11.51
N SER A 95 -5.04 3.77 -12.26
CA SER A 95 -6.12 3.14 -13.05
C SER A 95 -7.25 2.62 -12.16
N LEU A 96 -6.93 2.05 -10.99
CA LEU A 96 -7.93 1.61 -10.01
C LEU A 96 -8.72 2.79 -9.42
N LEU A 97 -8.07 3.90 -9.04
CA LEU A 97 -8.76 5.11 -8.59
C LEU A 97 -9.68 5.67 -9.68
N ASN A 98 -9.23 5.64 -10.94
CA ASN A 98 -10.04 6.04 -12.09
C ASN A 98 -11.11 5.02 -12.50
N SER A 99 -11.19 3.87 -11.83
CA SER A 99 -12.30 2.92 -12.00
C SER A 99 -13.50 3.22 -11.11
N PHE A 100 -13.37 4.14 -10.14
CA PHE A 100 -14.43 4.45 -9.18
C PHE A 100 -15.51 5.33 -9.79
N ASP A 101 -16.74 4.86 -9.71
CA ASP A 101 -17.89 5.60 -10.18
C ASP A 101 -18.11 6.85 -9.31
N GLY A 102 -18.37 7.98 -9.98
CA GLY A 102 -18.58 9.28 -9.32
C GLY A 102 -17.29 10.05 -9.01
N THR A 103 -16.13 9.41 -8.89
CA THR A 103 -14.86 10.08 -8.51
C THR A 103 -13.75 9.99 -9.55
N ARG A 104 -13.90 9.17 -10.60
CA ARG A 104 -12.90 9.01 -11.66
C ARG A 104 -12.61 10.29 -12.45
N ASP A 105 -11.38 10.39 -12.98
CA ASP A 105 -11.03 11.38 -13.98
C ASP A 105 -11.51 10.95 -15.38
N GLU A 106 -12.48 11.68 -15.93
CA GLU A 106 -13.10 11.36 -17.22
C GLU A 106 -12.31 11.88 -18.42
N THR A 107 -11.38 12.82 -18.22
CA THR A 107 -10.68 13.51 -19.33
C THR A 107 -9.16 13.48 -19.20
N GLY A 108 -8.62 13.03 -18.07
CA GLY A 108 -7.21 13.13 -17.72
C GLY A 108 -6.80 14.53 -17.25
N VAL A 109 -7.71 15.50 -17.33
CA VAL A 109 -7.52 16.91 -16.92
C VAL A 109 -8.76 17.47 -16.24
N SER A 110 -9.64 16.60 -15.73
CA SER A 110 -10.87 17.04 -15.07
C SER A 110 -10.57 17.95 -13.89
N MET A 111 -11.32 19.05 -13.76
CA MET A 111 -11.16 20.01 -12.66
C MET A 111 -11.89 19.60 -11.38
N LYS A 112 -12.63 18.48 -11.41
CA LYS A 112 -13.27 17.88 -10.23
C LYS A 112 -12.23 17.63 -9.13
N SER A 113 -12.61 17.84 -7.89
CA SER A 113 -11.75 17.70 -6.71
C SER A 113 -11.21 16.28 -6.61
N TRP A 114 -12.04 15.26 -6.87
CA TRP A 114 -11.61 13.87 -6.87
C TRP A 114 -10.56 13.57 -7.93
N ALA A 115 -10.72 14.11 -9.14
CA ALA A 115 -9.75 13.93 -10.22
C ALA A 115 -8.43 14.66 -9.94
N ARG A 116 -8.51 15.87 -9.36
CA ARG A 116 -7.33 16.61 -8.89
C ARG A 116 -6.58 15.83 -7.80
N TRP A 117 -7.30 15.26 -6.83
CA TRP A 117 -6.72 14.37 -5.83
C TRP A 117 -5.99 13.20 -6.50
N THR A 118 -6.66 12.42 -7.36
CA THR A 118 -6.06 11.27 -8.03
C THR A 118 -4.77 11.64 -8.76
N ARG A 119 -4.77 12.72 -9.54
CA ARG A 119 -3.56 13.16 -10.26
C ARG A 119 -2.45 13.62 -9.32
N SER A 120 -2.77 14.40 -8.29
CA SER A 120 -1.77 14.92 -7.35
C SER A 120 -1.23 13.87 -6.41
N TRP A 121 -2.07 12.94 -5.91
CA TRP A 121 -1.66 11.76 -5.18
C TRP A 121 -0.70 10.93 -6.03
N THR A 122 -1.05 10.60 -7.27
CA THR A 122 -0.15 9.86 -8.17
C THR A 122 1.17 10.60 -8.40
N ALA A 123 1.17 11.93 -8.51
CA ALA A 123 2.40 12.71 -8.63
C ALA A 123 3.27 12.65 -7.36
N GLU A 124 2.66 12.61 -6.18
CA GLU A 124 3.37 12.41 -4.92
C GLU A 124 3.97 11.01 -4.83
N GLU A 125 3.19 9.97 -5.15
CA GLU A 125 3.58 8.54 -5.14
C GLU A 125 4.72 8.22 -6.11
N ASN A 126 4.73 8.83 -7.30
CA ASN A 126 5.76 8.55 -8.31
C ASN A 126 7.18 8.72 -7.75
N ARG A 127 7.37 9.69 -6.84
CA ARG A 127 8.67 9.98 -6.23
C ARG A 127 9.16 8.83 -5.35
N HIS A 128 8.28 8.00 -4.80
CA HIS A 128 8.62 6.89 -3.90
C HIS A 128 9.35 5.80 -4.68
N GLY A 129 8.75 5.32 -5.77
CA GLY A 129 9.36 4.36 -6.69
C GLY A 129 10.67 4.90 -7.27
N ASP A 130 10.65 6.15 -7.76
CA ASP A 130 11.82 6.82 -8.33
C ASP A 130 13.03 6.86 -7.38
N LEU A 131 12.79 7.15 -6.10
CA LEU A 131 13.83 7.26 -5.08
C LEU A 131 14.34 5.88 -4.67
N LEU A 132 13.45 4.94 -4.38
CA LEU A 132 13.82 3.58 -3.99
C LEU A 132 14.57 2.88 -5.13
N ASN A 133 14.11 2.99 -6.37
CA ASN A 133 14.76 2.39 -7.52
C ASN A 133 16.21 2.87 -7.67
N LYS A 134 16.42 4.19 -7.72
CA LYS A 134 17.77 4.77 -7.88
C LYS A 134 18.67 4.44 -6.70
N TYR A 135 18.16 4.51 -5.47
CA TYR A 135 18.96 4.17 -4.29
C TYR A 135 19.40 2.70 -4.34
N LEU A 136 18.45 1.79 -4.55
CA LEU A 136 18.69 0.35 -4.61
C LEU A 136 19.59 -0.05 -5.78
N TYR A 137 19.46 0.62 -6.94
CA TYR A 137 20.39 0.47 -8.07
C TYR A 137 21.83 0.81 -7.66
N LEU A 138 22.04 1.94 -7.00
CA LEU A 138 23.37 2.43 -6.61
C LEU A 138 24.07 1.53 -5.58
N THR A 139 23.31 0.77 -4.78
CA THR A 139 23.89 -0.16 -3.79
C THR A 139 24.75 -1.25 -4.42
N GLY A 140 24.48 -1.66 -5.67
CA GLY A 140 25.15 -2.79 -6.31
C GLY A 140 24.88 -4.16 -5.66
N ARG A 141 23.92 -4.26 -4.72
CA ARG A 141 23.61 -5.50 -3.98
C ARG A 141 22.59 -6.40 -4.71
N LEU A 142 21.93 -5.86 -5.74
CA LEU A 142 20.71 -6.41 -6.32
C LEU A 142 20.82 -6.70 -7.82
N ASN A 143 20.02 -7.65 -8.27
CA ASN A 143 19.85 -7.99 -9.67
C ASN A 143 18.74 -7.15 -10.30
N MET A 144 19.07 -5.91 -10.70
CA MET A 144 18.09 -4.96 -11.23
C MET A 144 17.33 -5.49 -12.45
N LYS A 145 17.97 -6.29 -13.32
CA LYS A 145 17.29 -6.93 -14.46
C LYS A 145 16.14 -7.85 -14.04
N GLN A 146 16.31 -8.61 -12.96
CA GLN A 146 15.25 -9.47 -12.45
C GLN A 146 14.15 -8.66 -11.76
N ILE A 147 14.51 -7.57 -11.09
CA ILE A 147 13.55 -6.66 -10.46
C ILE A 147 12.70 -5.95 -11.52
N GLU A 148 13.32 -5.37 -12.56
CA GLU A 148 12.65 -4.74 -13.70
C GLU A 148 11.70 -5.70 -14.43
N LYS A 149 12.10 -6.96 -14.63
CA LYS A 149 11.20 -7.99 -15.17
C LYS A 149 10.01 -8.24 -14.25
N THR A 150 10.23 -8.24 -12.94
CA THR A 150 9.16 -8.45 -11.95
C THR A 150 8.17 -7.29 -11.97
N ILE A 151 8.64 -6.04 -12.04
CA ILE A 151 7.81 -4.85 -12.21
C ILE A 151 6.97 -4.96 -13.48
N HIS A 152 7.59 -5.32 -14.61
CA HIS A 152 6.88 -5.51 -15.87
C HIS A 152 5.79 -6.60 -15.77
N TYR A 153 6.09 -7.74 -15.15
CA TYR A 153 5.07 -8.77 -14.90
C TYR A 153 3.94 -8.26 -14.01
N LEU A 154 4.25 -7.50 -12.96
CA LEU A 154 3.24 -6.98 -12.05
C LEU A 154 2.31 -5.97 -12.74
N ILE A 155 2.87 -4.96 -13.41
CA ILE A 155 2.08 -3.96 -14.15
C ILE A 155 1.22 -4.61 -15.23
N SER A 156 1.78 -5.55 -15.99
CA SER A 156 1.03 -6.26 -17.04
C SER A 156 -0.03 -7.21 -16.50
N SER A 157 0.13 -7.70 -15.27
CA SER A 157 -0.88 -8.52 -14.58
C SER A 157 -1.99 -7.66 -13.97
N GLY A 158 -1.70 -6.41 -13.64
CA GLY A 158 -2.59 -5.53 -12.89
C GLY A 158 -2.89 -6.08 -11.51
N MET A 159 -4.03 -5.66 -10.95
CA MET A 159 -4.50 -6.09 -9.64
C MET A 159 -6.03 -6.09 -9.62
N ASP A 160 -6.63 -7.04 -8.90
CA ASP A 160 -8.05 -7.04 -8.57
C ASP A 160 -8.25 -6.69 -7.09
N MET A 161 -8.69 -5.45 -6.85
CA MET A 161 -9.01 -4.92 -5.53
C MET A 161 -10.37 -5.41 -5.01
N LYS A 162 -11.20 -6.02 -5.87
CA LYS A 162 -12.58 -6.46 -5.57
C LYS A 162 -13.49 -5.34 -5.07
N ALA A 163 -13.22 -4.12 -5.53
CA ALA A 163 -13.96 -2.91 -5.17
C ALA A 163 -15.14 -2.60 -6.08
N GLU A 164 -15.39 -3.38 -7.14
CA GLU A 164 -16.65 -3.29 -7.92
C GLU A 164 -16.95 -1.90 -8.53
N SER A 165 -15.91 -1.11 -8.83
CA SER A 165 -16.03 0.32 -9.19
C SER A 165 -16.68 1.21 -8.12
N SER A 166 -16.87 0.68 -6.91
CA SER A 166 -17.48 1.41 -5.79
C SER A 166 -16.46 2.31 -5.09
N PRO A 167 -16.68 3.64 -5.05
CA PRO A 167 -15.87 4.53 -4.22
C PRO A 167 -15.95 4.21 -2.72
N TYR A 168 -17.04 3.60 -2.21
CA TYR A 168 -17.10 3.17 -0.81
C TYR A 168 -16.07 2.08 -0.53
N LEU A 169 -16.10 1.00 -1.32
CA LEU A 169 -15.16 -0.11 -1.20
C LEU A 169 -13.73 0.37 -1.49
N GLY A 170 -13.58 1.23 -2.49
CA GLY A 170 -12.32 1.84 -2.90
C GLY A 170 -11.66 2.66 -1.81
N PHE A 171 -12.35 3.62 -1.21
CA PHE A 171 -11.76 4.47 -0.17
C PHE A 171 -11.52 3.75 1.16
N ILE A 172 -12.31 2.72 1.47
CA ILE A 172 -12.01 1.81 2.57
C ILE A 172 -10.72 1.05 2.28
N TYR A 173 -10.58 0.49 1.07
CA TYR A 173 -9.37 -0.22 0.67
C TYR A 173 -8.13 0.69 0.73
N THR A 174 -8.18 1.89 0.15
CA THR A 174 -7.03 2.80 0.14
C THR A 174 -6.65 3.23 1.55
N SER A 175 -7.61 3.50 2.43
CA SER A 175 -7.33 3.80 3.84
C SER A 175 -6.50 2.68 4.50
N PHE A 176 -6.85 1.42 4.27
CA PHE A 176 -6.11 0.27 4.80
C PHE A 176 -4.71 0.14 4.18
N GLN A 177 -4.59 0.31 2.86
CA GLN A 177 -3.30 0.16 2.18
C GLN A 177 -2.29 1.24 2.58
N GLU A 178 -2.71 2.50 2.62
CA GLU A 178 -1.87 3.64 3.00
C GLU A 178 -1.33 3.49 4.43
N ARG A 179 -2.12 2.89 5.32
CA ARG A 179 -1.64 2.56 6.65
C ARG A 179 -0.65 1.40 6.64
N ALA A 180 -0.87 0.40 5.80
CA ALA A 180 0.03 -0.75 5.66
C ALA A 180 1.39 -0.33 5.09
N THR A 181 1.42 0.53 4.07
CA THR A 181 2.64 1.12 3.50
C THR A 181 3.35 2.03 4.49
N PHE A 182 2.62 2.87 5.23
CA PHE A 182 3.16 3.67 6.34
C PHE A 182 3.92 2.79 7.36
N ILE A 183 3.31 1.68 7.78
CA ILE A 183 3.94 0.73 8.73
C ILE A 183 5.15 0.06 8.09
N SER A 184 5.02 -0.46 6.87
CA SER A 184 6.09 -1.16 6.15
C SER A 184 7.32 -0.28 5.98
N HIS A 185 7.15 0.94 5.45
CA HIS A 185 8.22 1.92 5.25
C HIS A 185 8.80 2.42 6.58
N GLY A 186 7.96 2.63 7.59
CA GLY A 186 8.43 2.98 8.93
C GLY A 186 9.29 1.89 9.58
N ASN A 187 8.95 0.62 9.37
CA ASN A 187 9.69 -0.51 9.89
C ASN A 187 11.00 -0.74 9.11
N THR A 188 10.98 -0.66 7.77
CA THR A 188 12.21 -0.72 6.97
C THR A 188 13.15 0.46 7.29
N ALA A 189 12.62 1.66 7.57
CA ALA A 189 13.43 2.78 8.05
C ALA A 189 14.18 2.45 9.34
N ARG A 190 13.50 1.80 10.30
CA ARG A 190 14.10 1.39 11.57
C ARG A 190 15.17 0.34 11.36
N LEU A 191 14.90 -0.67 10.53
CA LEU A 191 15.86 -1.73 10.18
C LEU A 191 17.10 -1.15 9.50
N ALA A 192 16.93 -0.28 8.50
CA ALA A 192 18.04 0.40 7.83
C ALA A 192 18.94 1.15 8.82
N LYS A 193 18.34 1.85 9.79
CA LYS A 193 19.07 2.56 10.84
C LYS A 193 19.84 1.60 11.76
N VAL A 194 19.24 0.48 12.15
CA VAL A 194 19.89 -0.56 12.98
C VAL A 194 21.11 -1.14 12.26
N HIS A 195 21.03 -1.30 10.94
CA HIS A 195 22.13 -1.79 10.10
C HIS A 195 23.09 -0.70 9.62
N GLY A 196 23.01 0.52 10.18
CA GLY A 196 23.99 1.58 9.97
C GLY A 196 23.77 2.47 8.73
N ASP A 197 22.69 2.26 7.97
CA ASP A 197 22.36 3.08 6.81
C ASP A 197 21.33 4.16 7.15
N VAL A 198 21.84 5.26 7.71
CA VAL A 198 21.02 6.40 8.14
C VAL A 198 20.37 7.13 6.96
N THR A 199 20.98 7.08 5.78
CA THR A 199 20.44 7.67 4.55
C THR A 199 19.22 6.88 4.09
N LEU A 200 19.34 5.56 4.00
CA LEU A 200 18.21 4.69 3.68
C LEU A 200 17.07 4.80 4.71
N ALA A 201 17.41 4.93 5.99
CA ALA A 201 16.42 5.18 7.04
C ALA A 201 15.66 6.49 6.81
N LYS A 202 16.36 7.55 6.42
CA LYS A 202 15.74 8.84 6.09
C LYS A 202 14.85 8.75 4.84
N ILE A 203 15.28 8.01 3.82
CA ILE A 203 14.50 7.75 2.61
C ILE A 203 13.17 7.07 2.97
N CYS A 204 13.23 5.91 3.64
CA CYS A 204 12.04 5.15 4.00
C CYS A 204 11.11 5.94 4.94
N GLY A 205 11.68 6.68 5.90
CA GLY A 205 10.90 7.53 6.80
C GLY A 205 10.24 8.72 6.11
N THR A 206 10.86 9.26 5.05
CA THR A 206 10.28 10.36 4.26
C THR A 206 9.10 9.86 3.43
N ILE A 207 9.24 8.69 2.80
CA ILE A 207 8.14 8.03 2.08
C ILE A 207 6.99 7.75 3.06
N ALA A 208 7.26 7.12 4.21
CA ALA A 208 6.26 6.88 5.25
C ALA A 208 5.50 8.15 5.69
N ALA A 209 6.15 9.31 5.71
CA ALA A 209 5.49 10.58 6.04
C ALA A 209 4.46 11.02 4.98
N ASP A 210 4.68 10.68 3.71
CA ASP A 210 3.70 10.89 2.64
C ASP A 210 2.51 9.93 2.81
N GLU A 211 2.78 8.63 2.98
CA GLU A 211 1.74 7.60 3.25
C GLU A 211 0.82 8.02 4.39
N LYS A 212 1.39 8.60 5.46
CA LYS A 212 0.60 9.03 6.61
C LYS A 212 -0.38 10.16 6.26
N ARG A 213 -0.01 11.09 5.39
CA ARG A 213 -0.91 12.16 4.93
C ARG A 213 -2.01 11.60 4.05
N HIS A 214 -1.67 10.66 3.17
CA HIS A 214 -2.66 10.00 2.31
C HIS A 214 -3.64 9.15 3.12
N GLU A 215 -3.15 8.38 4.11
CA GLU A 215 -3.98 7.68 5.10
C GLU A 215 -4.98 8.65 5.73
N MET A 216 -4.52 9.81 6.22
CA MET A 216 -5.39 10.80 6.85
C MET A 216 -6.47 11.33 5.90
N ALA A 217 -6.12 11.56 4.64
CA ALA A 217 -7.06 12.04 3.63
C ALA A 217 -8.16 11.00 3.35
N TYR A 218 -7.80 9.75 3.04
CA TYR A 218 -8.78 8.69 2.78
C TYR A 218 -9.60 8.34 4.02
N THR A 219 -8.98 8.38 5.21
CA THR A 219 -9.68 8.19 6.49
C THR A 219 -10.80 9.22 6.66
N LYS A 220 -10.54 10.49 6.33
CA LYS A 220 -11.56 11.55 6.38
C LYS A 220 -12.68 11.33 5.37
N VAL A 221 -12.38 10.81 4.18
CA VAL A 221 -13.41 10.47 3.20
C VAL A 221 -14.36 9.43 3.78
N VAL A 222 -13.84 8.32 4.31
CA VAL A 222 -14.68 7.27 4.90
C VAL A 222 -15.45 7.77 6.13
N GLU A 223 -14.84 8.61 6.96
CA GLU A 223 -15.54 9.30 8.07
C GLU A 223 -16.70 10.16 7.57
N LYS A 224 -16.51 10.91 6.47
CA LYS A 224 -17.59 11.68 5.85
C LYS A 224 -18.68 10.77 5.29
N LEU A 225 -18.32 9.63 4.70
CA LEU A 225 -19.28 8.64 4.20
C LEU A 225 -20.12 8.04 5.33
N PHE A 226 -19.54 7.73 6.49
CA PHE A 226 -20.32 7.31 7.67
C PHE A 226 -21.30 8.40 8.14
N ASN A 227 -20.96 9.68 8.01
CA ASN A 227 -21.85 10.78 8.40
C ASN A 227 -23.04 10.97 7.44
N VAL A 228 -22.86 10.75 6.14
CA VAL A 228 -23.90 11.02 5.13
C VAL A 228 -24.67 9.76 4.72
N ASP A 229 -24.04 8.59 4.84
CA ASP A 229 -24.60 7.30 4.43
C ASP A 229 -24.06 6.15 5.30
N PRO A 230 -24.43 6.11 6.60
CA PRO A 230 -23.88 5.16 7.56
C PRO A 230 -24.17 3.70 7.17
N ASN A 231 -25.33 3.43 6.56
CA ASN A 231 -25.74 2.08 6.20
C ASN A 231 -24.89 1.48 5.08
N THR A 232 -24.78 2.17 3.94
CA THR A 232 -23.97 1.67 2.82
C THR A 232 -22.50 1.61 3.19
N THR A 233 -22.01 2.57 3.97
CA THR A 233 -20.61 2.59 4.42
C THR A 233 -20.31 1.41 5.35
N MET A 234 -21.20 1.10 6.30
CA MET A 234 -21.04 -0.05 7.21
C MET A 234 -21.04 -1.39 6.46
N VAL A 235 -21.99 -1.57 5.54
CA VAL A 235 -22.07 -2.79 4.71
C VAL A 235 -20.82 -2.92 3.84
N SER A 236 -20.34 -1.82 3.25
CA SER A 236 -19.12 -1.79 2.43
C SER A 236 -17.88 -2.14 3.24
N LEU A 237 -17.77 -1.66 4.47
CA LEU A 237 -16.67 -2.03 5.38
C LEU A 237 -16.69 -3.52 5.69
N ALA A 238 -17.86 -4.07 6.06
CA ALA A 238 -18.01 -5.50 6.30
C ALA A 238 -17.68 -6.33 5.05
N ASP A 239 -18.10 -5.90 3.86
CA ASP A 239 -17.81 -6.58 2.61
C ASP A 239 -16.30 -6.63 2.31
N MET A 240 -15.59 -5.50 2.40
CA MET A 240 -14.13 -5.47 2.25
C MET A 240 -13.42 -6.39 3.25
N MET A 241 -13.91 -6.43 4.49
CA MET A 241 -13.37 -7.32 5.52
C MET A 241 -13.63 -8.80 5.22
N ARG A 242 -14.80 -9.16 4.68
CA ARG A 242 -15.11 -10.54 4.24
C ARG A 242 -14.24 -10.96 3.06
N LYS A 243 -14.03 -10.06 2.10
CA LYS A 243 -13.17 -10.26 0.93
C LYS A 243 -11.67 -10.33 1.29
N ARG A 244 -11.32 -9.82 2.48
CA ARG A 244 -9.96 -9.51 2.96
C ARG A 244 -9.31 -8.42 2.12
N ILE A 245 -8.57 -7.54 2.77
CA ILE A 245 -7.80 -6.52 2.06
C ILE A 245 -6.64 -7.21 1.34
N THR A 246 -6.77 -7.35 0.02
CA THR A 246 -5.76 -7.98 -0.84
C THR A 246 -4.56 -7.03 -0.98
N MET A 247 -3.32 -7.51 -0.85
CA MET A 247 -2.15 -6.67 -1.09
C MET A 247 -2.02 -6.33 -2.58
N PRO A 248 -1.60 -5.10 -2.97
CA PRO A 248 -1.47 -4.70 -4.36
C PRO A 248 -0.53 -5.59 -5.19
N ALA A 249 0.55 -6.06 -4.56
CA ALA A 249 1.53 -6.95 -5.17
C ALA A 249 1.19 -8.45 -5.08
N ALA A 250 -0.07 -8.83 -4.82
CA ALA A 250 -0.45 -10.25 -4.65
C ALA A 250 -0.17 -11.15 -5.88
N LEU A 251 -0.01 -10.56 -7.07
CA LEU A 251 0.27 -11.26 -8.34
C LEU A 251 1.76 -11.20 -8.75
N LEU A 252 2.65 -10.87 -7.81
CA LEU A 252 4.07 -10.67 -8.05
C LEU A 252 4.75 -11.98 -8.52
N TYR A 253 5.53 -11.87 -9.61
CA TYR A 253 6.15 -12.97 -10.34
C TYR A 253 7.43 -12.50 -11.03
N ASP A 254 8.54 -13.22 -10.88
CA ASP A 254 9.87 -12.85 -11.40
C ASP A 254 10.29 -13.61 -12.68
N GLY A 255 9.39 -14.45 -13.21
CA GLY A 255 9.69 -15.34 -14.34
C GLY A 255 10.03 -16.78 -13.95
N GLN A 256 10.18 -17.08 -12.65
CA GLN A 256 10.54 -18.42 -12.18
C GLN A 256 9.76 -18.87 -10.93
N ASP A 257 9.49 -17.99 -9.96
CA ASP A 257 8.82 -18.34 -8.71
C ASP A 257 7.34 -17.98 -8.73
N HIS A 258 6.48 -18.99 -8.82
CA HIS A 258 5.02 -18.83 -8.81
C HIS A 258 4.43 -18.46 -7.44
N ASN A 259 5.21 -18.58 -6.36
CA ASN A 259 4.80 -18.25 -4.99
C ASN A 259 5.57 -17.06 -4.43
N LEU A 260 6.19 -16.24 -5.30
CA LEU A 260 7.10 -15.18 -4.91
C LEU A 260 6.48 -14.20 -3.90
N PHE A 261 5.21 -13.82 -4.06
CA PHE A 261 4.50 -13.00 -3.08
C PHE A 261 4.44 -13.65 -1.68
N ASN A 262 4.19 -14.96 -1.60
CA ASN A 262 4.14 -15.68 -0.32
C ASN A 262 5.52 -15.80 0.31
N HIS A 263 6.56 -16.06 -0.48
CA HIS A 263 7.93 -16.13 0.03
C HIS A 263 8.39 -14.76 0.54
N TYR A 264 8.20 -13.69 -0.25
CA TYR A 264 8.44 -12.31 0.17
C TYR A 264 7.66 -11.96 1.45
N GLY A 265 6.37 -12.27 1.49
CA GLY A 265 5.51 -12.00 2.65
C GLY A 265 5.97 -12.71 3.92
N ALA A 266 6.50 -13.93 3.80
CA ALA A 266 7.06 -14.66 4.93
C ALA A 266 8.37 -14.04 5.43
N VAL A 267 9.25 -13.55 4.55
CA VAL A 267 10.43 -12.76 4.96
C VAL A 267 9.99 -11.49 5.69
N ALA A 268 9.06 -10.72 5.13
CA ALA A 268 8.54 -9.49 5.76
C ALA A 268 7.90 -9.75 7.13
N GLN A 269 7.16 -10.84 7.26
CA GLN A 269 6.57 -11.31 8.51
C GLN A 269 7.63 -11.71 9.54
N ARG A 270 8.70 -12.39 9.12
CA ARG A 270 9.78 -12.88 9.99
C ARG A 270 10.62 -11.74 10.54
N ILE A 271 10.99 -10.77 9.69
CA ILE A 271 11.84 -9.65 10.10
C ILE A 271 11.06 -8.46 10.67
N GLY A 272 9.72 -8.56 10.76
CA GLY A 272 8.86 -7.56 11.37
C GLY A 272 8.66 -6.30 10.53
N VAL A 273 8.77 -6.39 9.20
CA VAL A 273 8.45 -5.27 8.30
C VAL A 273 6.95 -5.08 8.21
N TYR A 274 6.21 -6.14 7.93
CA TYR A 274 4.74 -6.15 7.94
C TYR A 274 4.24 -7.54 8.31
N THR A 275 3.38 -7.61 9.31
CA THR A 275 2.95 -8.86 9.94
C THR A 275 1.44 -9.01 9.92
N THR A 276 0.98 -10.23 10.19
CA THR A 276 -0.44 -10.51 10.43
C THR A 276 -0.98 -9.72 11.63
N LYS A 277 -0.12 -9.41 12.60
CA LYS A 277 -0.45 -8.51 13.72
C LYS A 277 -0.78 -7.12 13.24
N ASP A 278 0.06 -6.56 12.38
CA ASP A 278 -0.12 -5.22 11.83
C ASP A 278 -1.45 -5.13 11.07
N TYR A 279 -1.83 -6.17 10.31
CA TYR A 279 -3.16 -6.22 9.69
C TYR A 279 -4.31 -6.12 10.71
N GLY A 280 -4.20 -6.84 11.83
CA GLY A 280 -5.18 -6.77 12.93
C GLY A 280 -5.21 -5.40 13.60
N ASP A 281 -4.04 -4.82 13.87
CA ASP A 281 -3.88 -3.51 14.50
C ASP A 281 -4.41 -2.38 13.59
N ILE A 282 -4.26 -2.50 12.26
CA ILE A 282 -4.86 -1.59 11.28
C ILE A 282 -6.39 -1.63 11.35
N LEU A 283 -6.99 -2.83 11.42
CA LEU A 283 -8.43 -2.96 11.56
C LEU A 283 -8.93 -2.29 12.85
N ASP A 284 -8.32 -2.60 13.99
CA ASP A 284 -8.68 -1.97 15.27
C ASP A 284 -8.59 -0.45 15.19
N PHE A 285 -7.50 0.07 14.63
CA PHE A 285 -7.34 1.51 14.43
C PHE A 285 -8.50 2.14 13.66
N PHE A 286 -8.94 1.52 12.57
CA PHE A 286 -10.04 2.08 11.77
C PHE A 286 -11.41 1.91 12.41
N LEU A 287 -11.64 0.81 13.14
CA LEU A 287 -12.86 0.63 13.92
C LEU A 287 -12.99 1.71 15.01
N GLU A 288 -11.89 2.06 15.68
CA GLU A 288 -11.84 3.14 16.66
C GLU A 288 -11.95 4.51 15.98
N ARG A 289 -11.15 4.75 14.94
CA ARG A 289 -11.06 6.06 14.26
C ARG A 289 -12.38 6.49 13.62
N TRP A 290 -13.15 5.55 13.08
CA TRP A 290 -14.49 5.81 12.54
C TRP A 290 -15.61 5.59 13.56
N ARG A 291 -15.27 5.25 14.81
CA ARG A 291 -16.21 4.99 15.91
C ARG A 291 -17.29 3.98 15.51
N VAL A 292 -16.89 2.92 14.81
CA VAL A 292 -17.78 1.98 14.13
C VAL A 292 -18.79 1.36 15.10
N GLY A 293 -18.36 1.01 16.32
CA GLY A 293 -19.23 0.42 17.35
C GLY A 293 -20.27 1.37 17.95
N GLU A 294 -20.13 2.69 17.73
CA GLU A 294 -21.01 3.72 18.30
C GLU A 294 -22.04 4.24 17.30
N ILE A 295 -21.98 3.80 16.04
CA ILE A 295 -22.90 4.22 14.99
C ILE A 295 -24.29 3.62 15.27
N THR A 296 -25.28 4.50 15.43
CA THR A 296 -26.69 4.12 15.68
C THR A 296 -27.57 4.41 14.46
N GLY A 297 -28.84 4.00 14.49
CA GLY A 297 -29.78 4.26 13.39
C GLY A 297 -29.55 3.40 12.13
N LEU A 298 -28.74 2.35 12.24
CA LEU A 298 -28.49 1.40 11.15
C LEU A 298 -29.71 0.52 10.88
N SER A 299 -29.90 0.13 9.63
CA SER A 299 -30.83 -0.89 9.17
C SER A 299 -30.47 -2.26 9.76
N PRO A 300 -31.34 -3.28 9.66
CA PRO A 300 -31.01 -4.64 10.10
C PRO A 300 -29.70 -5.17 9.47
N GLU A 301 -29.52 -4.97 8.17
CA GLU A 301 -28.29 -5.36 7.45
C GLU A 301 -27.06 -4.56 7.92
N GLY A 302 -27.23 -3.26 8.16
CA GLY A 302 -26.17 -2.41 8.69
C GLY A 302 -25.72 -2.84 10.10
N ARG A 303 -26.65 -3.25 10.96
CA ARG A 303 -26.33 -3.77 12.31
C ARG A 303 -25.62 -5.12 12.25
N GLU A 304 -26.04 -6.04 11.38
CA GLU A 304 -25.34 -7.31 11.17
C GLU A 304 -23.90 -7.07 10.67
N ALA A 305 -23.73 -6.13 9.74
CA ALA A 305 -22.41 -5.71 9.26
C ALA A 305 -21.55 -5.12 10.38
N GLN A 306 -22.11 -4.26 11.22
CA GLN A 306 -21.45 -3.66 12.40
C GLN A 306 -21.00 -4.73 13.40
N GLU A 307 -21.88 -5.65 13.78
CA GLU A 307 -21.56 -6.76 14.68
C GLU A 307 -20.43 -7.64 14.13
N TYR A 308 -20.48 -7.92 12.82
CA TYR A 308 -19.43 -8.68 12.15
C TYR A 308 -18.06 -8.00 12.24
N VAL A 309 -17.96 -6.71 11.89
CA VAL A 309 -16.66 -6.01 11.85
C VAL A 309 -16.11 -5.76 13.25
N CYS A 310 -16.95 -5.37 14.22
CA CYS A 310 -16.53 -5.17 15.60
C CYS A 310 -16.06 -6.48 16.26
N GLY A 311 -16.65 -7.62 15.89
CA GLY A 311 -16.20 -8.94 16.34
C GLY A 311 -14.99 -9.51 15.58
N LEU A 312 -14.56 -8.88 14.48
CA LEU A 312 -13.55 -9.45 13.59
C LEU A 312 -12.13 -9.29 14.13
N ALA A 313 -11.80 -8.15 14.75
CA ALA A 313 -10.44 -7.89 15.22
C ALA A 313 -9.98 -8.91 16.28
N GLU A 314 -10.84 -9.27 17.23
CA GLU A 314 -10.54 -10.33 18.20
C GLU A 314 -10.35 -11.70 17.52
N ARG A 315 -11.12 -12.00 16.46
CA ARG A 315 -10.97 -13.22 15.67
C ARG A 315 -9.63 -13.26 14.93
N ILE A 316 -9.20 -12.14 14.36
CA ILE A 316 -7.92 -12.02 13.66
C ILE A 316 -6.77 -12.26 14.64
N ARG A 317 -6.78 -11.61 15.82
CA ARG A 317 -5.77 -11.84 16.87
C ARG A 317 -5.67 -13.32 17.28
N LYS A 318 -6.82 -13.99 17.52
CA LYS A 318 -6.82 -15.42 17.84
C LYS A 318 -6.29 -16.29 16.69
N LEU A 319 -6.52 -15.91 15.43
CA LEU A 319 -5.98 -16.62 14.27
C LEU A 319 -4.46 -16.40 14.15
N GLU A 320 -3.99 -15.19 14.43
CA GLU A 320 -2.58 -14.82 14.45
C GLU A 320 -1.81 -15.60 15.51
N GLU A 321 -2.28 -15.63 16.76
CA GLU A 321 -1.65 -16.41 17.85
C GLU A 321 -1.48 -17.89 17.47
N ARG A 322 -2.52 -18.46 16.84
CA ARG A 322 -2.48 -19.84 16.33
C ARG A 322 -1.52 -20.01 15.16
N ALA A 323 -1.45 -19.04 14.25
CA ALA A 323 -0.54 -19.06 13.11
C ALA A 323 0.92 -18.95 13.57
N HIS A 324 1.21 -18.05 14.52
CA HIS A 324 2.51 -17.90 15.15
C HIS A 324 2.95 -19.19 15.86
N THR A 325 2.06 -19.80 16.65
CA THR A 325 2.33 -21.09 17.30
C THR A 325 2.64 -22.20 16.27
N ARG A 326 1.99 -22.18 15.10
CA ARG A 326 2.26 -23.14 14.01
C ARG A 326 3.57 -22.84 13.29
N SER A 327 3.92 -21.57 13.09
CA SER A 327 5.18 -21.20 12.44
C SER A 327 6.39 -21.51 13.31
N MET A 328 6.31 -21.34 14.63
CA MET A 328 7.37 -21.77 15.56
C MET A 328 7.66 -23.27 15.49
N ASN A 329 6.66 -24.08 15.10
CA ASN A 329 6.77 -25.52 14.94
C ASN A 329 7.14 -25.97 13.52
N LYS A 330 7.19 -25.05 12.56
CA LYS A 330 7.54 -25.34 11.17
C LYS A 330 9.05 -25.08 11.01
N ARG A 331 9.78 -26.04 10.41
CA ARG A 331 11.19 -25.80 10.06
C ARG A 331 11.25 -24.64 9.08
N SER A 332 12.10 -23.66 9.38
CA SER A 332 12.41 -22.59 8.45
C SER A 332 13.12 -23.15 7.23
N GLN A 333 12.86 -22.54 6.07
CA GLN A 333 13.42 -22.98 4.81
C GLN A 333 14.24 -21.85 4.20
N MET A 334 15.45 -22.18 3.76
CA MET A 334 16.26 -21.27 2.94
C MET A 334 15.70 -21.29 1.52
N MET A 335 15.35 -20.13 1.00
CA MET A 335 14.78 -19.96 -0.33
C MET A 335 15.59 -18.96 -1.15
N PRO A 336 15.97 -19.28 -2.39
CA PRO A 336 16.68 -18.35 -3.27
C PRO A 336 15.74 -17.28 -3.81
N PHE A 337 16.19 -16.02 -3.86
CA PHE A 337 15.46 -14.92 -4.49
C PHE A 337 16.22 -14.36 -5.69
N SER A 338 15.57 -14.26 -6.86
CA SER A 338 16.23 -13.78 -8.08
C SER A 338 16.69 -12.32 -7.98
N TRP A 339 16.01 -11.52 -7.15
CA TRP A 339 16.31 -10.12 -6.85
C TRP A 339 17.68 -9.91 -6.21
N ILE A 340 18.19 -10.91 -5.49
CA ILE A 340 19.49 -10.89 -4.81
C ILE A 340 20.45 -11.92 -5.43
N PHE A 341 20.38 -12.09 -6.75
CA PHE A 341 21.24 -13.04 -7.50
C PHE A 341 21.11 -14.50 -7.02
N ASN A 342 19.90 -14.92 -6.65
CA ASN A 342 19.60 -16.26 -6.12
C ASN A 342 20.35 -16.60 -4.82
N ARG A 343 20.85 -15.61 -4.08
CA ARG A 343 21.22 -15.82 -2.68
C ARG A 343 19.98 -16.22 -1.89
N GLU A 344 20.19 -17.01 -0.85
CA GLU A 344 19.10 -17.61 -0.08
C GLU A 344 18.84 -16.81 1.20
N VAL A 345 17.56 -16.62 1.52
CA VAL A 345 17.11 -16.07 2.80
C VAL A 345 16.12 -17.02 3.45
N GLU A 346 15.99 -16.91 4.76
CA GLU A 346 15.06 -17.72 5.54
C GLU A 346 13.62 -17.22 5.38
N VAL A 347 12.72 -18.15 5.05
CA VAL A 347 11.28 -17.97 4.77
C VAL A 347 10.45 -18.79 5.76
#